data_AF-A0A1M6U1J5-F1
#
_entry.id   AF-A0A1M6U1J5-F1
#
_cell.length_a   1.000
_cell.length_b   1.000
_cell.length_c   1.000
_cell.angle_alpha   90.00
_cell.angle_beta   90.00
_cell.angle_gamma   90.00
#
_symmetry.space_group_name_H-M   'P 1'
#
loop_
_entity.id
_entity.type
_entity.pdbx_description
1 polymer ?
#
loop_
_entity_poly.entity_id
_entity_poly.type
_entity_poly.pdbx_seq_one_letter_code
_entity_poly.pdbx_strand_id
1 'polypeptide(L)' 'MTKRRNFSDKFKETVALEALRGDKTVQEIAAKRQLHPTQVSTWK' A
#
# COMPACT_ATOMS: atom_id res chain seq x y z
N MET A 1 -18.85 -8.28 -13.48
CA MET A 1 -17.43 -7.91 -13.65
C MET A 1 -16.99 -7.12 -12.42
N THR A 2 -16.05 -7.61 -11.63
CA THR A 2 -15.51 -6.89 -10.46
C THR A 2 -14.65 -5.72 -10.94
N LYS A 3 -15.06 -4.48 -10.64
CA LYS A 3 -14.28 -3.27 -10.96
C LYS A 3 -12.96 -3.32 -10.18
N ARG A 4 -11.84 -3.43 -10.89
CA ARG A 4 -10.50 -3.35 -10.31
C ARG A 4 -10.24 -1.89 -9.93
N ARG A 5 -9.92 -1.63 -8.66
CA ARG A 5 -9.56 -0.28 -8.21
C ARG A 5 -8.12 0.00 -8.63
N ASN A 6 -7.96 0.92 -9.57
CA ASN A 6 -6.63 1.33 -10.04
C ASN A 6 -6.07 2.40 -9.08
N PHE A 7 -4.80 2.24 -8.71
CA PHE A 7 -4.03 3.22 -7.95
C PHE A 7 -2.95 3.80 -8.85
N SER A 8 -2.74 5.11 -8.77
CA SER A 8 -1.67 5.79 -9.51
C SER A 8 -0.29 5.35 -8.99
N ASP A 9 0.70 5.32 -9.86
CA ASP A 9 2.05 4.84 -9.53
C ASP A 9 2.71 5.67 -8.42
N LYS A 10 2.48 6.99 -8.42
CA LYS A 10 2.91 7.88 -7.32
C LYS A 10 2.34 7.48 -5.96
N PHE A 11 1.10 6.97 -5.94
CA PHE A 11 0.48 6.48 -4.72
C PHE A 11 1.13 5.18 -4.24
N LYS A 12 1.41 4.26 -5.16
CA LYS A 12 2.11 3.00 -4.84
C LYS A 12 3.53 3.28 -4.36
N GLU A 13 4.28 4.17 -5.01
CA GLU A 13 5.62 4.59 -4.58
C GLU A 13 5.60 5.16 -3.15
N THR A 14 4.65 6.04 -2.84
CA THR A 14 4.55 6.59 -1.48
C THR A 14 4.30 5.49 -0.45
N VAL A 15 3.43 4.53 -0.78
CA VAL A 15 3.11 3.40 0.11
C VAL A 15 4.30 2.42 0.25
N ALA A 16 5.01 2.16 -0.84
CA ALA A 16 6.21 1.34 -0.88
C ALA A 16 7.33 1.96 -0.04
N LEU A 17 7.59 3.26 -0.22
CA LEU A 17 8.58 4.00 0.57
C LEU A 17 8.21 4.02 2.05
N GLU A 18 6.95 4.24 2.40
CA GLU A 18 6.47 4.21 3.79
C GLU A 18 6.65 2.81 4.40
N ALA A 19 6.47 1.74 3.61
CA ALA A 19 6.67 0.35 4.04
C ALA A 19 8.16 -0.06 4.12
N LEU A 20 9.02 0.50 3.25
CA LEU A 20 10.47 0.27 3.26
C LEU A 20 11.17 1.03 4.39
N ARG A 21 10.66 2.21 4.75
CA ARG A 21 11.22 3.03 5.83
C ARG A 21 11.15 2.34 7.19
N GLY A 22 10.22 1.41 7.37
CA GLY A 22 10.09 0.60 8.58
C GLY A 22 9.51 1.34 9.80
N ASP A 23 9.16 2.63 9.66
CA ASP A 23 8.52 3.42 10.72
C ASP A 23 7.13 2.88 11.09
N LYS A 24 6.48 2.16 10.17
CA LYS A 24 5.14 1.60 10.35
C LYS A 24 5.08 0.22 9.76
N THR A 25 4.33 -0.66 10.42
CA THR A 25 4.11 -1.99 9.89
C THR A 25 3.25 -1.93 8.62
N VAL A 26 3.40 -2.93 7.75
CA VAL A 26 2.57 -3.11 6.55
C VAL A 26 1.08 -3.06 6.89
N GLN A 27 0.69 -3.59 8.06
CA GLN A 27 -0.69 -3.59 8.55
C GLN A 27 -1.19 -2.19 8.91
N GLU A 28 -0.36 -1.36 9.55
CA GLU A 28 -0.72 0.02 9.90
C GLU A 28 -0.82 0.91 8.65
N ILE A 29 0.10 0.74 7.70
CA ILE A 29 0.06 1.46 6.41
C ILE A 29 -1.18 1.05 5.62
N ALA A 30 -1.48 -0.25 5.60
CA ALA A 30 -2.68 -0.81 5.00
C ALA A 30 -3.95 -0.21 5.64
N ALA A 31 -4.05 -0.20 6.97
CA ALA A 31 -5.18 0.37 7.69
C ALA A 31 -5.34 1.88 7.40
N LYS A 32 -4.23 2.64 7.47
CA LYS A 32 -4.24 4.10 7.24
C LYS A 32 -4.66 4.47 5.82
N ARG A 33 -4.27 3.67 4.82
CA ARG A 33 -4.58 3.91 3.41
C ARG A 33 -5.79 3.13 2.90
N GLN A 34 -6.47 2.39 3.79
CA GLN A 34 -7.58 1.49 3.47
C GLN A 34 -7.23 0.49 2.34
N LEU A 35 -6.02 -0.05 2.42
CA LEU A 35 -5.48 -1.06 1.52
C LEU A 35 -5.48 -2.42 2.19
N HIS A 36 -5.45 -3.48 1.40
CA HIS A 36 -5.17 -4.80 1.93
C HIS A 36 -3.65 -4.95 2.22
N PRO A 37 -3.23 -5.55 3.35
CA PRO A 37 -1.81 -5.75 3.66
C PRO A 37 -1.04 -6.49 2.56
N THR A 38 -1.70 -7.41 1.86
CA THR A 38 -1.13 -8.11 0.69
C THR A 38 -0.79 -7.14 -0.45
N GLN A 39 -1.58 -6.09 -0.67
CA GLN A 39 -1.30 -5.10 -1.71
C GLN A 39 -0.08 -4.26 -1.33
N VAL A 40 0.01 -3.82 -0.08
CA VAL A 40 1.16 -3.08 0.43
C VAL A 40 2.43 -3.93 0.36
N SER A 41 2.34 -5.23 0.68
CA SER A 41 3.46 -6.18 0.55
C SER A 41 3.87 -6.42 -0.90
N THR A 42 2.94 -6.28 -1.85
CA THR A 42 3.21 -6.40 -3.30
C THR A 42 3.88 -5.15 -3.86
N TRP A 43 3.71 -4.00 -3.20
CA TRP A 43 4.28 -2.72 -3.63
C TRP A 43 5.58 -2.36 -2.92
N LYS A 44 5.80 -2.90 -1.72
CA LYS A 44 7.10 -2.90 -1.05
C LYS A 44 8.17 -3.47 -1.99
#